data_AF-A0A5B9R2U8-F1
#
_entry.id   AF-A0A5B9R2U8-F1
#
_cell.length_a   1.000
_cell.length_b   1.000
_cell.length_c   1.000
_cell.angle_alpha   90.00
_cell.angle_beta   90.00
_cell.angle_gamma   90.00
#
_symmetry.space_group_name_H-M   'P 1'
#
loop_
_entity.id
_entity.type
_entity.pdbx_description
1 polymer ?
#
loop_
_entity_poly.entity_id
_entity_poly.type
_entity_poly.pdbx_seq_one_letter_code
_entity_poly.pdbx_strand_id
1 'polypeptide(L)'
;MIRTLFASACLLALTGCSSLGISLYPTGHFLTPESEAVLEQAPSPVELPRELNLSVVPVHHLQPGDVLLIEPVQFNDNVRLPADQQVLSDGTIDLGGFGRLQVAGMTLEEAESSIEQRLVAMEAESAQVNVRLLNGVERYYVLGEVQSPGAYPLVGNETVLDGILQAGGLTDLAAPCKILLARPTPPPSCRVVLPICYRQLTQLGDTSTNYQLQPGDRIYVASRSCVEELMFWRANRTCQRCCGCQRACCHPEVVEPGNPVSVVLPVPPSLPNWSQDPELDAAGPLRMQDGLIESVPQQQLPPAEQSPWDGELDFESPLG
;
A
#
# COMPACT_ATOMS: atom_id res chain seq x y z
N MET A 1 17.22 -23.38 -60.22
CA MET A 1 17.15 -22.12 -59.44
C MET A 1 16.53 -22.30 -58.04
N ILE A 2 15.56 -23.19 -57.82
CA ILE A 2 14.96 -23.40 -56.48
C ILE A 2 15.89 -24.14 -55.49
N ARG A 3 16.71 -25.10 -55.96
CA ARG A 3 17.65 -25.85 -55.09
C ARG A 3 18.83 -25.02 -54.57
N THR A 4 19.26 -24.03 -55.33
CA THR A 4 20.35 -23.11 -54.96
C THR A 4 19.89 -22.05 -53.95
N LEU A 5 18.61 -21.67 -53.97
CA LEU A 5 18.01 -20.77 -52.97
C LEU A 5 17.94 -21.43 -51.58
N PHE A 6 17.54 -22.70 -51.51
CA PHE A 6 17.51 -23.46 -50.25
C PHE A 6 18.90 -23.65 -49.64
N ALA A 7 19.92 -23.89 -50.48
CA ALA A 7 21.30 -24.01 -50.00
C ALA A 7 21.84 -22.68 -49.44
N SER A 8 21.48 -21.53 -50.03
CA SER A 8 21.88 -20.21 -49.52
C SER A 8 21.16 -19.82 -48.21
N ALA A 9 19.90 -20.23 -48.05
CA ALA A 9 19.13 -20.00 -46.83
C ALA A 9 19.67 -20.82 -45.63
N CYS A 10 20.14 -22.04 -45.87
CA CYS A 10 20.82 -22.84 -44.84
C CYS A 10 22.21 -22.31 -44.46
N LEU A 11 22.93 -21.64 -45.38
CA LEU A 11 24.22 -21.03 -45.07
C LEU A 11 24.08 -19.75 -44.22
N LEU A 12 22.97 -19.01 -44.33
CA LEU A 12 22.64 -17.88 -43.44
C LEU A 12 22.20 -18.30 -42.04
N ALA A 13 21.77 -19.57 -41.86
CA ALA A 13 21.44 -20.11 -40.54
C ALA A 13 22.69 -20.59 -39.74
N LEU A 14 23.86 -20.67 -40.40
CA LEU A 14 25.12 -21.11 -39.79
C LEU A 14 26.10 -19.95 -39.50
N THR A 15 25.84 -18.75 -40.02
CA THR A 15 26.51 -17.53 -39.55
C THR A 15 25.93 -17.18 -38.18
N GLY A 16 26.74 -17.39 -37.15
CA GLY A 16 26.30 -17.51 -35.77
C GLY A 16 25.43 -16.37 -35.23
N CYS A 17 24.51 -16.75 -34.35
CA CYS A 17 23.62 -15.86 -33.59
C CYS A 17 24.33 -14.74 -32.82
N SER A 18 25.66 -14.80 -32.70
CA SER A 18 26.51 -13.78 -32.10
C SER A 18 26.43 -12.41 -32.80
N SER A 19 26.16 -12.35 -34.12
CA SER A 19 26.06 -11.07 -34.84
C SER A 19 24.72 -10.36 -34.68
N LEU A 20 23.69 -11.03 -34.15
CA LEU A 20 22.37 -10.46 -33.89
C LEU A 20 22.22 -9.89 -32.48
N GLY A 21 23.29 -9.93 -31.66
CA GLY A 21 23.22 -9.48 -30.26
C GLY A 21 22.33 -10.37 -29.37
N ILE A 22 21.87 -11.52 -29.87
CA ILE A 22 21.02 -12.45 -29.14
C ILE A 22 21.93 -13.27 -28.22
N SER A 23 22.10 -12.81 -26.98
CA SER A 23 22.74 -13.60 -25.93
C SER A 23 21.86 -14.79 -25.58
N LEU A 24 22.44 -15.99 -25.57
CA LEU A 24 21.80 -17.22 -25.06
C LEU A 24 21.56 -17.16 -23.54
N TYR A 25 22.18 -16.18 -22.86
CA TYR A 25 21.97 -15.84 -21.46
C TYR A 25 21.55 -14.37 -21.43
N PRO A 26 20.26 -14.05 -21.56
CA PRO A 26 19.82 -12.67 -21.45
C PRO A 26 20.21 -12.16 -20.07
N THR A 27 21.08 -11.15 -20.04
CA THR A 27 21.42 -10.42 -18.82
C THR A 27 20.32 -9.40 -18.61
N GLY A 28 19.36 -9.71 -17.73
CA GLY A 28 18.23 -8.84 -17.44
C GLY A 28 17.63 -9.15 -16.08
N HIS A 29 16.91 -8.18 -15.54
CA HIS A 29 16.18 -8.33 -14.28
C HIS A 29 14.85 -9.03 -14.53
N PHE A 30 14.83 -10.37 -14.45
CA PHE A 30 13.61 -11.15 -14.66
C PHE A 30 12.92 -11.51 -13.34
N LEU A 31 11.58 -11.56 -13.39
CA LEU A 31 10.80 -12.16 -12.31
C LEU A 31 11.13 -13.64 -12.19
N THR A 32 11.21 -14.14 -10.96
CA THR A 32 11.31 -15.58 -10.73
C THR A 32 9.94 -16.23 -11.00
N PRO A 33 9.90 -17.52 -11.41
CA PRO A 33 8.64 -18.21 -11.64
C PRO A 33 7.74 -18.25 -10.39
N GLU A 34 8.32 -18.26 -9.18
CA GLU A 34 7.56 -18.16 -7.93
C GLU A 34 6.92 -16.77 -7.77
N SER A 35 7.67 -15.70 -8.06
CA SER A 35 7.12 -14.34 -8.01
C SER A 35 6.01 -14.16 -9.05
N GLU A 36 6.17 -14.72 -10.24
CA GLU A 36 5.16 -14.68 -11.30
C GLU A 36 3.90 -15.48 -10.90
N ALA A 37 4.05 -16.67 -10.30
CA ALA A 37 2.93 -17.47 -9.80
C ALA A 37 2.17 -16.78 -8.66
N VAL A 38 2.87 -16.20 -7.67
CA VAL A 38 2.23 -15.44 -6.58
C VAL A 38 1.52 -14.22 -7.14
N LEU A 39 2.13 -13.55 -8.13
CA LEU A 39 1.49 -12.47 -8.85
C LEU A 39 0.18 -12.94 -9.49
N GLU A 40 0.16 -14.02 -10.26
CA GLU A 40 -1.08 -14.52 -10.89
C GLU A 40 -2.19 -14.88 -9.88
N GLN A 41 -1.79 -15.31 -8.68
CA GLN A 41 -2.70 -15.68 -7.60
C GLN A 41 -3.09 -14.52 -6.67
N ALA A 42 -2.58 -13.31 -6.89
CA ALA A 42 -2.83 -12.19 -5.98
C ALA A 42 -4.26 -11.64 -6.12
N PRO A 43 -5.07 -11.60 -5.03
CA PRO A 43 -6.44 -11.08 -5.07
C PRO A 43 -6.48 -9.60 -5.44
N SER A 44 -7.28 -9.26 -6.46
CA SER A 44 -7.65 -7.87 -6.76
C SER A 44 -9.15 -7.69 -6.53
N PRO A 45 -9.65 -6.84 -5.63
CA PRO A 45 -8.92 -5.88 -4.82
C PRO A 45 -8.67 -6.40 -3.38
N VAL A 46 -7.42 -6.34 -2.92
CA VAL A 46 -7.13 -6.29 -1.48
C VAL A 46 -7.44 -4.87 -1.00
N GLU A 47 -8.20 -4.74 0.09
CA GLU A 47 -8.36 -3.48 0.82
C GLU A 47 -7.01 -3.11 1.45
N LEU A 48 -6.22 -2.36 0.69
CA LEU A 48 -4.93 -1.82 1.12
C LEU A 48 -4.98 -0.30 0.97
N PRO A 49 -4.21 0.45 1.78
CA PRO A 49 -4.07 1.88 1.61
C PRO A 49 -3.53 2.23 0.22
N ARG A 50 -4.16 3.21 -0.43
CA ARG A 50 -3.90 3.64 -1.81
C ARG A 50 -3.87 5.15 -1.89
N GLU A 51 -3.47 5.68 -3.04
CA GLU A 51 -3.41 7.13 -3.31
C GLU A 51 -4.67 7.91 -2.84
N LEU A 52 -5.86 7.38 -3.09
CA LEU A 52 -7.13 8.04 -2.72
C LEU A 52 -7.61 7.73 -1.29
N ASN A 53 -6.97 6.80 -0.59
CA ASN A 53 -7.28 6.40 0.77
C ASN A 53 -5.99 6.00 1.50
N LEU A 54 -5.20 7.02 1.85
CA LEU A 54 -3.96 6.87 2.57
C LEU A 54 -4.24 6.56 4.05
N SER A 55 -3.52 5.60 4.60
CA SER A 55 -3.52 5.31 6.03
C SER A 55 -2.41 6.08 6.72
N VAL A 56 -2.62 6.43 7.99
CA VAL A 56 -1.54 6.96 8.82
C VAL A 56 -0.56 5.82 9.11
N VAL A 57 0.71 6.03 8.76
CA VAL A 57 1.79 5.08 9.05
C VAL A 57 1.87 4.88 10.57
N PRO A 58 2.10 3.64 11.07
CA PRO A 58 2.27 3.40 12.50
C PRO A 58 3.34 4.31 13.12
N VAL A 59 3.22 4.55 14.42
CA VAL A 59 4.15 5.38 15.18
C VAL A 59 5.57 4.86 14.99
N HIS A 60 6.47 5.77 14.60
CA HIS A 60 7.88 5.45 14.40
C HIS A 60 8.58 5.28 15.75
N HIS A 61 9.22 4.13 15.93
CA HIS A 61 10.08 3.86 17.07
C HIS A 61 11.53 4.11 16.66
N LEU A 62 12.27 4.81 17.51
CA LEU A 62 13.65 5.18 17.23
C LEU A 62 14.53 3.94 17.00
N GLN A 63 15.31 3.96 15.94
CA GLN A 63 16.20 2.91 15.51
C GLN A 63 17.65 3.40 15.44
N PRO A 64 18.64 2.51 15.59
CA PRO A 64 20.02 2.84 15.31
C PRO A 64 20.19 3.42 13.90
N GLY A 65 20.83 4.57 13.81
CA GLY A 65 21.06 5.33 12.59
C GLY A 65 20.15 6.55 12.42
N ASP A 66 19.04 6.65 13.15
CA ASP A 66 18.16 7.83 13.12
C ASP A 66 18.90 9.07 13.58
N VAL A 67 18.57 10.22 12.99
CA VAL A 67 19.17 11.50 13.37
C VAL A 67 18.09 12.37 14.02
N LEU A 68 18.35 12.74 15.27
CA LEU A 68 17.50 13.57 16.10
C LEU A 68 18.08 14.97 16.20
N LEU A 69 17.21 15.97 16.11
CA LEU A 69 17.49 17.33 16.52
C LEU A 69 17.00 17.51 17.94
N ILE A 70 17.90 17.83 18.85
CA ILE A 70 17.58 18.06 20.27
C ILE A 70 17.88 19.52 20.57
N GLU A 71 16.83 20.30 20.81
CA GLU A 71 16.94 21.73 21.10
C GLU A 71 16.28 22.06 22.43
N PRO A 72 16.93 22.84 23.32
CA PRO A 72 16.25 23.36 24.50
C PRO A 72 15.14 24.32 24.07
N VAL A 73 13.98 24.21 24.72
CA VAL A 73 12.83 25.11 24.44
C VAL A 73 13.18 26.56 24.82
N GLN A 74 13.96 26.74 25.88
CA GLN A 74 14.42 28.04 26.35
C GLN A 74 15.86 28.31 25.92
N PHE A 75 16.04 29.22 24.95
CA PHE A 75 17.35 29.59 24.41
C PHE A 75 18.32 30.24 25.43
N ASN A 76 17.81 30.68 26.59
CA ASN A 76 18.61 31.36 27.62
C ASN A 76 19.16 30.43 28.71
N ASP A 77 18.91 29.12 28.61
CA ASP A 77 19.44 28.15 29.57
C ASP A 77 20.92 27.88 29.33
N ASN A 78 21.68 27.61 30.39
CA ASN A 78 23.11 27.25 30.31
C ASN A 78 23.35 25.83 29.77
N VAL A 79 22.29 25.14 29.35
CA VAL A 79 22.32 23.76 28.88
C VAL A 79 22.86 23.73 27.45
N ARG A 80 24.06 23.21 27.27
CA ARG A 80 24.68 23.02 25.95
C ARG A 80 24.50 21.58 25.50
N LEU A 81 23.53 21.38 24.61
CA LEU A 81 23.32 20.10 23.93
C LEU A 81 23.91 20.17 22.52
N PRO A 82 24.49 19.08 22.02
CA PRO A 82 24.79 18.98 20.61
C PRO A 82 23.47 18.88 19.83
N ALA A 83 23.32 19.70 18.78
CA ALA A 83 22.04 19.87 18.09
C ALA A 83 21.63 18.60 17.33
N ASP A 84 22.51 18.06 16.49
CA ASP A 84 22.28 16.86 15.69
C ASP A 84 22.88 15.62 16.37
N GLN A 85 22.02 14.70 16.79
CA GLN A 85 22.40 13.46 17.46
C GLN A 85 21.94 12.24 16.67
N GLN A 86 22.90 11.44 16.23
CA GLN A 86 22.62 10.16 15.62
C GLN A 86 22.48 9.07 16.69
N VAL A 87 21.42 8.27 16.62
CA VAL A 87 21.26 7.09 17.44
C VAL A 87 22.34 6.08 17.06
N LEU A 88 23.21 5.75 18.01
CA LEU A 88 24.34 4.84 17.81
C LEU A 88 23.87 3.38 17.68
N SER A 89 24.78 2.48 17.30
CA SER A 89 24.50 1.04 17.15
C SER A 89 24.12 0.34 18.45
N ASP A 90 24.51 0.90 19.61
CA ASP A 90 24.06 0.44 20.93
C ASP A 90 22.67 0.97 21.30
N GLY A 91 22.10 1.84 20.46
CA GLY A 91 20.80 2.48 20.65
C GLY A 91 20.84 3.69 21.59
N THR A 92 22.02 4.23 21.86
CA THR A 92 22.20 5.43 22.68
C THR A 92 22.42 6.69 21.85
N ILE A 93 22.16 7.85 22.45
CA ILE A 93 22.53 9.17 21.95
C ILE A 93 23.51 9.84 22.92
N ASP A 94 24.34 10.76 22.42
CA ASP A 94 25.32 11.49 23.22
C ASP A 94 24.80 12.89 23.56
N LEU A 95 24.49 13.13 24.84
CA LEU A 95 24.06 14.43 25.33
C LEU A 95 25.25 15.28 25.81
N GLY A 96 26.48 14.92 25.42
CA GLY A 96 27.70 15.64 25.78
C GLY A 96 27.96 15.59 27.28
N GLY A 97 27.85 16.75 27.94
CA GLY A 97 28.08 16.88 29.39
C GLY A 97 27.13 16.04 30.27
N PHE A 98 25.98 15.64 29.73
CA PHE A 98 24.98 14.84 30.43
C PHE A 98 25.14 13.32 30.22
N GLY A 99 26.16 12.93 29.44
CA GLY A 99 26.50 11.55 29.12
C GLY A 99 25.58 10.93 28.07
N ARG A 100 25.57 9.59 28.03
CA ARG A 100 24.77 8.82 27.06
C ARG A 100 23.42 8.39 27.63
N LEU A 101 22.41 8.37 26.77
CA LEU A 101 21.05 7.94 27.08
C LEU A 101 20.57 6.91 26.05
N GLN A 102 19.96 5.82 26.51
CA GLN A 102 19.32 4.83 25.64
C GLN A 102 17.99 5.38 25.11
N VAL A 103 17.82 5.38 23.79
CA VAL A 103 16.59 5.86 23.13
C VAL A 103 16.02 4.88 22.09
N ALA A 104 16.80 3.89 21.66
CA ALA A 104 16.31 2.91 20.69
C ALA A 104 15.09 2.15 21.23
N GLY A 105 14.05 2.04 20.40
CA GLY A 105 12.76 1.43 20.72
C GLY A 105 11.73 2.40 21.32
N MET A 106 12.15 3.59 21.76
CA MET A 106 11.24 4.62 22.29
C MET A 106 10.56 5.39 21.15
N THR A 107 9.41 5.98 21.43
CA THR A 107 8.84 7.03 20.55
C THR A 107 9.56 8.37 20.75
N LEU A 108 9.29 9.36 19.90
CA LEU A 108 9.88 10.69 20.06
C LEU A 108 9.48 11.35 21.39
N GLU A 109 8.22 11.18 21.79
CA GLU A 109 7.67 11.73 23.03
C GLU A 109 8.26 11.04 24.27
N GLU A 110 8.45 9.71 24.19
CA GLU A 110 9.12 8.94 25.25
C GLU A 110 10.60 9.32 25.38
N ALA A 111 11.28 9.55 24.25
CA ALA A 111 12.66 10.01 24.22
C ALA A 111 12.80 11.42 24.79
N GLU A 112 11.91 12.34 24.43
CA GLU A 112 11.83 13.70 25.00
C GLU A 112 11.72 13.64 26.52
N SER A 113 10.73 12.93 27.05
CA SER A 113 10.55 12.78 28.49
C SER A 113 11.76 12.16 29.20
N SER A 114 12.40 11.17 28.56
CA SER A 114 13.59 10.50 29.10
C SER A 114 14.82 11.42 29.13
N ILE A 115 14.96 12.29 28.11
CA ILE A 115 16.03 13.28 28.05
C ILE A 115 15.81 14.34 29.13
N GLU A 116 14.59 14.87 29.28
CA GLU A 116 14.27 15.84 30.32
C GLU A 116 14.60 15.31 31.72
N GLN A 117 14.19 14.07 32.03
CA GLN A 117 14.50 13.41 33.29
C GLN A 117 16.01 13.28 33.52
N ARG A 118 16.77 12.97 32.47
CA ARG A 118 18.22 12.84 32.53
C ARG A 118 18.91 14.19 32.79
N LEU A 119 18.41 15.27 32.20
CA LEU A 119 18.95 16.62 32.40
C LEU A 119 18.70 17.09 33.84
N VAL A 120 17.49 16.91 34.35
CA VAL A 120 17.14 17.27 35.74
C VAL A 120 17.96 16.47 36.75
N ALA A 121 18.18 15.17 36.51
CA ALA A 121 19.00 14.32 37.38
C ALA A 121 20.48 14.74 37.45
N MET A 122 20.97 15.46 36.44
CA MET A 122 22.33 15.96 36.32
C MET A 122 22.44 17.45 36.70
N GLU A 123 21.49 17.95 37.50
CA GLU A 123 21.45 19.33 38.02
C GLU A 123 21.23 20.43 36.96
N ALA A 124 20.63 20.10 35.81
CA ALA A 124 20.10 21.13 34.92
C ALA A 124 18.80 21.70 35.50
N GLU A 125 18.75 23.00 35.76
CA GLU A 125 17.53 23.69 36.18
C GLU A 125 16.50 23.65 35.03
N SER A 126 15.38 22.93 35.24
CA SER A 126 14.17 22.93 34.39
C SER A 126 14.42 22.91 32.87
N ALA A 127 15.21 21.94 32.38
CA ALA A 127 15.50 21.81 30.96
C ALA A 127 14.34 21.14 30.22
N GLN A 128 13.43 21.94 29.65
CA GLN A 128 12.48 21.46 28.64
C GLN A 128 13.19 21.33 27.30
N VAL A 129 13.02 20.21 26.62
CA VAL A 129 13.66 19.96 25.32
C VAL A 129 12.62 19.63 24.26
N ASN A 130 12.90 20.00 23.02
CA ASN A 130 12.13 19.57 21.87
C ASN A 130 12.99 18.58 21.07
N VAL A 131 12.45 17.38 20.84
CA VAL A 131 13.11 16.34 20.07
C VAL A 131 12.39 16.17 18.74
N ARG A 132 13.13 16.31 17.63
CA ARG A 132 12.59 16.16 16.28
C ARG A 132 13.38 15.14 15.49
N LEU A 133 12.69 14.27 14.78
CA LEU A 133 13.34 13.38 13.80
C LEU A 133 13.74 14.20 12.57
N LEU A 134 15.03 14.32 12.29
CA LEU A 134 15.54 14.95 11.07
C LEU A 134 15.59 13.97 9.91
N ASN A 135 16.19 12.80 10.13
CA ASN A 135 16.32 11.76 9.13
C ASN A 135 16.00 10.41 9.77
N GLY A 136 14.90 9.79 9.30
CA GLY A 136 14.54 8.43 9.65
C GLY A 136 15.34 7.39 8.85
N VAL A 137 15.58 6.24 9.46
CA VAL A 137 16.21 5.08 8.83
C VAL A 137 15.22 4.28 7.97
N GLU A 138 13.92 4.55 8.07
CA GLU A 138 12.91 3.86 7.26
C GLU A 138 13.14 4.11 5.76
N ARG A 139 13.28 3.02 5.02
CA ARG A 139 13.49 3.03 3.57
C ARG A 139 12.51 2.12 2.87
N TYR A 140 12.20 2.46 1.63
CA TYR A 140 11.70 1.52 0.63
C TYR A 140 12.77 1.33 -0.46
N TYR A 141 12.64 0.26 -1.24
CA TYR A 141 13.65 -0.14 -2.23
C TYR A 141 13.03 -0.19 -3.62
N VAL A 142 13.72 0.37 -4.60
CA VAL A 142 13.34 0.28 -6.02
C VAL A 142 14.43 -0.46 -6.77
N LEU A 143 14.06 -1.55 -7.42
CA LEU A 143 14.98 -2.52 -8.01
C LEU A 143 14.57 -2.86 -9.45
N GLY A 144 15.55 -3.33 -10.22
CA GLY A 144 15.34 -3.78 -11.59
C GLY A 144 15.50 -2.65 -12.62
N GLU A 145 14.67 -2.68 -13.65
CA GLU A 145 14.75 -1.79 -14.82
C GLU A 145 14.19 -0.38 -14.57
N VAL A 146 14.85 0.35 -13.68
CA VAL A 146 14.63 1.79 -13.40
C VAL A 146 15.92 2.58 -13.64
N GLN A 147 15.81 3.89 -13.83
CA GLN A 147 17.00 4.72 -14.13
C GLN A 147 18.01 4.75 -12.97
N SER A 148 17.53 4.72 -11.72
CA SER A 148 18.35 4.75 -10.52
C SER A 148 17.85 3.73 -9.51
N PRO A 149 18.24 2.45 -9.61
CA PRO A 149 17.86 1.46 -8.61
C PRO A 149 18.59 1.75 -7.28
N GLY A 150 17.88 1.63 -6.16
CA GLY A 150 18.43 2.01 -4.87
C GLY A 150 17.42 1.99 -3.71
N ALA A 151 17.90 2.42 -2.55
CA ALA A 151 17.10 2.62 -1.35
C ALA A 151 16.74 4.11 -1.20
N TYR A 152 15.49 4.38 -0.88
CA TYR A 152 14.93 5.73 -0.81
C TYR A 152 14.30 5.99 0.56
N PRO A 153 14.37 7.23 1.09
CA PRO A 153 13.75 7.60 2.36
C PRO A 153 12.22 7.50 2.27
N LEU A 154 11.58 7.05 3.34
CA LEU A 154 10.13 7.02 3.48
C LEU A 154 9.68 8.07 4.51
N VAL A 155 8.77 8.96 4.11
CA VAL A 155 8.13 9.95 4.99
C VAL A 155 6.75 9.47 5.44
N GLY A 156 6.08 8.67 4.61
CA GLY A 156 4.85 7.96 4.93
C GLY A 156 3.65 8.32 4.05
N ASN A 157 3.78 9.23 3.09
CA ASN A 157 2.73 9.58 2.14
C ASN A 157 3.02 9.07 0.72
N GLU A 158 4.18 8.44 0.50
CA GLU A 158 4.63 8.01 -0.81
C GLU A 158 3.81 6.82 -1.31
N THR A 159 3.51 6.85 -2.60
CA THR A 159 2.89 5.75 -3.33
C THR A 159 3.89 5.03 -4.22
N VAL A 160 3.50 3.89 -4.80
CA VAL A 160 4.34 3.15 -5.75
C VAL A 160 4.76 4.03 -6.93
N LEU A 161 3.87 4.88 -7.43
CA LEU A 161 4.21 5.82 -8.51
C LEU A 161 5.30 6.79 -8.08
N ASP A 162 5.18 7.38 -6.90
CA ASP A 162 6.18 8.30 -6.35
C ASP A 162 7.54 7.61 -6.23
N GLY A 163 7.57 6.36 -5.77
CA GLY A 163 8.79 5.57 -5.67
C GLY A 163 9.46 5.34 -7.02
N ILE A 164 8.69 5.00 -8.06
CA ILE A 164 9.22 4.82 -9.43
C ILE A 164 9.75 6.15 -9.97
N LEU A 165 9.06 7.27 -9.70
CA LEU A 165 9.48 8.60 -10.15
C LEU A 165 10.74 9.09 -9.44
N GLN A 166 10.87 8.84 -8.13
CA GLN A 166 12.08 9.13 -7.35
C GLN A 166 13.29 8.33 -7.88
N ALA A 167 13.05 7.11 -8.39
CA ALA A 167 14.05 6.32 -9.08
C ALA A 167 14.37 6.76 -10.52
N GLY A 168 13.84 7.92 -10.96
CA GLY A 168 14.06 8.48 -12.30
C GLY A 168 13.18 7.88 -13.39
N GLY A 169 12.17 7.08 -13.02
CA GLY A 169 11.29 6.40 -13.96
C GLY A 169 11.83 5.07 -14.48
N LEU A 170 11.08 4.48 -15.41
CA LEU A 170 11.41 3.20 -16.05
C LEU A 170 12.50 3.38 -17.12
N THR A 171 13.34 2.36 -17.32
CA THR A 171 14.25 2.31 -18.48
C THR A 171 13.50 1.90 -19.76
N ASP A 172 14.13 2.05 -20.93
CA ASP A 172 13.57 1.59 -22.20
C ASP A 172 13.36 0.07 -22.26
N LEU A 173 14.19 -0.67 -21.50
CA LEU A 173 14.17 -2.13 -21.39
C LEU A 173 13.14 -2.63 -20.37
N ALA A 174 12.56 -1.74 -19.56
CA ALA A 174 11.56 -2.10 -18.57
C ALA A 174 10.29 -2.66 -19.21
N ALA A 175 9.72 -3.69 -18.57
CA ALA A 175 8.42 -4.25 -18.91
C ALA A 175 7.32 -3.60 -18.05
N PRO A 176 6.52 -2.65 -18.56
CA PRO A 176 5.52 -1.92 -17.77
C PRO A 176 4.38 -2.80 -17.24
N CYS A 177 4.26 -4.03 -17.76
CA CYS A 177 3.30 -5.04 -17.34
C CYS A 177 3.80 -5.97 -16.24
N LYS A 178 5.11 -5.93 -15.93
CA LYS A 178 5.78 -6.83 -15.00
C LYS A 178 6.44 -6.02 -13.89
N ILE A 179 5.61 -5.22 -13.22
CA ILE A 179 6.00 -4.44 -12.06
C ILE A 179 5.24 -4.98 -10.86
N LEU A 180 5.96 -5.21 -9.77
CA LEU A 180 5.39 -5.68 -8.51
C LEU A 180 5.88 -4.86 -7.33
N LEU A 181 5.04 -4.84 -6.30
CA LEU A 181 5.38 -4.39 -4.97
C LEU A 181 5.43 -5.62 -4.06
N ALA A 182 6.60 -5.95 -3.54
CA ALA A 182 6.78 -7.01 -2.56
C ALA A 182 6.88 -6.40 -1.17
N ARG A 183 5.90 -6.72 -0.31
CA ARG A 183 5.85 -6.25 1.07
C ARG A 183 6.47 -7.29 2.00
N PRO A 184 7.44 -6.91 2.86
CA PRO A 184 8.03 -7.85 3.80
C PRO A 184 6.99 -8.31 4.82
N THR A 185 6.92 -9.62 5.05
CA THR A 185 6.05 -10.21 6.05
C THR A 185 6.86 -11.15 6.97
N PRO A 186 6.62 -11.14 8.29
CA PRO A 186 7.36 -12.01 9.21
C PRO A 186 6.92 -13.47 9.04
N PRO A 187 7.84 -14.45 9.07
CA PRO A 187 7.46 -15.86 9.08
C PRO A 187 6.63 -16.16 10.36
N PRO A 188 5.54 -16.95 10.30
CA PRO A 188 5.13 -17.89 9.24
C PRO A 188 4.10 -17.33 8.23
N SER A 189 3.88 -16.02 8.18
CA SER A 189 2.82 -15.43 7.34
C SER A 189 3.08 -15.60 5.83
N CYS A 190 2.00 -15.54 5.04
CA CYS A 190 2.09 -15.59 3.58
C CYS A 190 2.85 -14.38 3.03
N ARG A 191 3.55 -14.59 1.90
CA ARG A 191 4.21 -13.51 1.16
C ARG A 191 3.17 -12.61 0.52
N VAL A 192 3.35 -11.30 0.61
CA VAL A 192 2.47 -10.31 0.00
C VAL A 192 3.19 -9.73 -1.23
N VAL A 193 2.67 -10.04 -2.41
CA VAL A 193 3.17 -9.53 -3.70
C VAL A 193 2.00 -8.91 -4.46
N LEU A 194 2.08 -7.61 -4.70
CA LEU A 194 1.01 -6.81 -5.26
C LEU A 194 1.36 -6.38 -6.69
N PRO A 195 0.46 -6.55 -7.66
CA PRO A 195 0.71 -6.12 -9.03
C PRO A 195 0.55 -4.62 -9.22
N ILE A 196 1.36 -4.06 -10.10
CA ILE A 196 1.28 -2.64 -10.45
C ILE A 196 0.93 -2.51 -11.93
N CYS A 197 -0.23 -1.91 -12.21
CA CYS A 197 -0.71 -1.64 -13.56
C CYS A 197 -0.24 -0.26 -14.02
N TYR A 198 1.07 -0.13 -14.26
CA TYR A 198 1.73 1.16 -14.51
C TYR A 198 1.07 2.01 -15.61
N ARG A 199 0.69 1.41 -16.74
CA ARG A 199 0.04 2.17 -17.83
C ARG A 199 -1.32 2.73 -17.44
N GLN A 200 -2.11 1.99 -16.66
CA GLN A 200 -3.42 2.49 -16.23
C GLN A 200 -3.25 3.62 -15.24
N LEU A 201 -2.27 3.47 -14.34
CA LEU A 201 -1.89 4.50 -13.41
C LEU A 201 -1.44 5.79 -14.11
N THR A 202 -0.52 5.71 -15.08
CA THR A 202 0.05 6.91 -15.73
C THR A 202 -0.79 7.49 -16.86
N GLN A 203 -1.51 6.66 -17.63
CA GLN A 203 -2.22 7.11 -18.84
C GLN A 203 -3.73 7.20 -18.66
N LEU A 204 -4.31 6.38 -17.77
CA LEU A 204 -5.76 6.33 -17.54
C LEU A 204 -6.18 6.96 -16.21
N GLY A 205 -5.22 7.28 -15.32
CA GLY A 205 -5.50 7.79 -13.98
C GLY A 205 -6.15 6.75 -13.06
N ASP A 206 -6.00 5.46 -13.34
CA ASP A 206 -6.52 4.39 -12.48
C ASP A 206 -5.56 4.16 -11.30
N THR A 207 -5.92 4.72 -10.15
CA THR A 207 -5.13 4.65 -8.90
C THR A 207 -5.31 3.34 -8.13
N SER A 208 -6.07 2.39 -8.66
CA SER A 208 -6.36 1.14 -7.97
C SER A 208 -5.12 0.31 -7.64
N THR A 209 -4.09 0.35 -8.47
CA THR A 209 -2.82 -0.36 -8.20
C THR A 209 -1.75 0.58 -7.64
N ASN A 210 -2.10 1.82 -7.29
CA ASN A 210 -1.18 2.76 -6.67
C ASN A 210 -1.27 2.67 -5.14
N TYR A 211 -0.60 1.66 -4.60
CA TYR A 211 -0.55 1.41 -3.16
C TYR A 211 0.33 2.42 -2.44
N GLN A 212 -0.02 2.74 -1.20
CA GLN A 212 0.86 3.46 -0.29
C GLN A 212 2.04 2.55 0.11
N LEU A 213 3.25 3.11 0.05
CA LEU A 213 4.47 2.43 0.44
C LEU A 213 4.58 2.34 1.96
N GLN A 214 5.14 1.23 2.43
CA GLN A 214 5.41 0.95 3.83
C GLN A 214 6.90 0.70 4.07
N PRO A 215 7.37 0.81 5.32
CA PRO A 215 8.77 0.56 5.65
C PRO A 215 9.22 -0.83 5.18
N GLY A 216 10.31 -0.88 4.40
CA GLY A 216 10.88 -2.12 3.88
C GLY A 216 10.22 -2.67 2.61
N ASP A 217 9.22 -1.98 2.05
CA ASP A 217 8.61 -2.35 0.77
C ASP A 217 9.64 -2.35 -0.38
N ARG A 218 9.44 -3.25 -1.35
CA ARG A 218 10.35 -3.44 -2.50
C ARG A 218 9.56 -3.37 -3.79
N ILE A 219 9.78 -2.32 -4.56
CA ILE A 219 9.27 -2.17 -5.92
C ILE A 219 10.26 -2.87 -6.85
N TYR A 220 9.80 -3.85 -7.60
CA TYR A 220 10.63 -4.58 -8.57
C TYR A 220 10.07 -4.39 -9.98
N VAL A 221 10.91 -3.90 -10.88
CA VAL A 221 10.60 -3.68 -12.29
C VAL A 221 11.36 -4.69 -13.13
N ALA A 222 10.64 -5.58 -13.80
CA ALA A 222 11.29 -6.58 -14.65
C ALA A 222 11.70 -6.00 -16.01
N SER A 223 12.72 -6.60 -16.63
CA SER A 223 13.09 -6.39 -18.02
C SER A 223 12.16 -7.10 -18.99
N ARG A 224 12.00 -6.53 -20.18
CA ARG A 224 11.32 -7.20 -21.31
C ARG A 224 12.08 -8.47 -21.66
N SER A 225 11.33 -9.51 -21.98
CA SER A 225 11.90 -10.71 -22.58
C SER A 225 12.25 -10.46 -24.05
N CYS A 226 13.23 -11.19 -24.57
CA CYS A 226 13.64 -11.13 -25.99
C CYS A 226 12.44 -11.31 -26.96
N VAL A 227 11.48 -12.17 -26.61
CA VAL A 227 10.26 -12.39 -27.40
C VAL A 227 9.33 -11.17 -27.36
N GLU A 228 9.23 -10.47 -26.23
CA GLU A 228 8.45 -9.22 -26.11
C GLU A 228 9.11 -8.07 -26.89
N GLU A 229 10.44 -8.03 -26.93
CA GLU A 229 11.21 -7.05 -27.70
C GLU A 229 11.03 -7.25 -29.21
N LEU A 230 11.11 -8.50 -29.69
CA LEU A 230 10.84 -8.86 -31.09
C LEU A 230 9.36 -8.63 -31.48
N MET A 231 8.43 -8.72 -30.52
CA MET A 231 7.01 -8.41 -30.73
C MET A 231 6.64 -6.99 -30.27
N PHE A 232 7.46 -6.00 -30.59
CA PHE A 232 7.22 -4.58 -30.23
C PHE A 232 5.82 -4.07 -30.63
N TRP A 233 5.20 -4.58 -31.70
CA TRP A 233 3.83 -4.23 -32.10
C TRP A 233 2.76 -4.64 -31.05
N ARG A 234 3.05 -5.66 -30.21
CA ARG A 234 2.23 -6.04 -29.06
C ARG A 234 2.60 -5.26 -27.80
N ALA A 235 3.80 -4.70 -27.72
CA ALA A 235 4.24 -3.93 -26.56
C ALA A 235 3.37 -2.68 -26.32
N ASN A 236 2.62 -2.18 -27.31
CA ASN A 236 1.72 -1.05 -27.10
C ASN A 236 0.33 -1.43 -26.52
N ARG A 237 0.06 -2.71 -26.25
CA ARG A 237 -1.22 -3.12 -25.66
C ARG A 237 -1.20 -3.00 -24.13
N THR A 238 -2.34 -2.63 -23.56
CA THR A 238 -2.59 -2.77 -22.12
C THR A 238 -2.49 -4.25 -21.74
N CYS A 239 -1.85 -4.52 -20.61
CA CYS A 239 -1.55 -5.87 -20.14
C CYS A 239 -2.87 -6.64 -19.90
N GLN A 240 -2.95 -7.92 -20.29
CA GLN A 240 -4.17 -8.73 -20.10
C GLN A 240 -4.68 -8.69 -18.64
N ARG A 241 -3.75 -8.64 -17.68
CA ARG A 241 -4.01 -8.52 -16.25
C ARG A 241 -4.70 -7.22 -15.84
N CYS A 242 -4.34 -6.12 -16.51
CA CYS A 242 -4.85 -4.79 -16.22
C CYS A 242 -6.16 -4.55 -17.00
N CYS A 243 -6.35 -5.18 -18.16
CA CYS A 243 -7.55 -5.05 -18.99
C CYS A 243 -8.82 -5.71 -18.42
N GLY A 244 -8.71 -6.54 -17.38
CA GLY A 244 -9.87 -7.18 -16.76
C GLY A 244 -10.51 -6.29 -15.69
N CYS A 245 -11.81 -6.47 -15.45
CA CYS A 245 -12.39 -6.00 -14.19
C CYS A 245 -11.59 -6.63 -13.04
N GLN A 246 -11.22 -5.85 -12.02
CA GLN A 246 -10.62 -6.35 -10.79
C GLN A 246 -11.55 -7.40 -10.18
N ARG A 247 -11.32 -8.67 -10.51
CA ARG A 247 -12.07 -9.79 -9.96
C ARG A 247 -11.29 -10.27 -8.75
N ALA A 248 -11.93 -10.24 -7.58
CA ALA A 248 -11.37 -10.82 -6.37
C ALA A 248 -10.93 -12.26 -6.69
N CYS A 249 -9.82 -12.72 -6.12
CA CYS A 249 -9.44 -14.12 -6.32
C CYS A 249 -10.64 -15.00 -5.99
N CYS A 250 -10.91 -15.94 -6.88
CA CYS A 250 -11.60 -17.14 -6.47
C CYS A 250 -10.70 -17.77 -5.40
N HIS A 251 -11.15 -17.78 -4.15
CA HIS A 251 -10.51 -18.59 -3.11
C HIS A 251 -10.32 -20.01 -3.68
N PRO A 252 -9.19 -20.69 -3.44
CA PRO A 252 -8.98 -22.05 -3.96
C PRO A 252 -10.01 -23.10 -3.49
N GLU A 253 -10.92 -22.74 -2.57
CA GLU A 253 -12.09 -23.56 -2.22
C GLU A 253 -13.32 -23.33 -3.14
N VAL A 254 -13.30 -22.32 -4.01
CA VAL A 254 -14.44 -21.93 -4.88
C VAL A 254 -14.25 -22.45 -6.32
N VAL A 255 -13.19 -23.21 -6.60
CA VAL A 255 -12.97 -23.85 -7.90
C VAL A 255 -13.06 -25.36 -7.76
N GLU A 256 -14.26 -25.88 -7.54
CA GLU A 256 -14.62 -27.23 -7.99
C GLU A 256 -15.18 -27.09 -9.43
N PRO A 257 -14.45 -27.55 -10.46
CA PRO A 257 -14.95 -27.52 -11.81
C PRO A 257 -15.88 -28.72 -12.02
N GLY A 258 -17.19 -28.49 -11.84
CA GLY A 258 -18.22 -29.31 -12.48
C GLY A 258 -19.33 -29.81 -11.57
N ASN A 259 -20.45 -29.08 -11.53
CA ASN A 259 -21.75 -29.70 -11.78
C ASN A 259 -22.83 -28.64 -12.03
N PRO A 260 -23.53 -28.62 -13.18
CA PRO A 260 -24.77 -27.85 -13.33
C PRO A 260 -25.95 -28.71 -12.85
N VAL A 261 -26.13 -28.90 -11.53
CA VAL A 261 -27.29 -29.65 -11.03
C VAL A 261 -27.86 -29.03 -9.74
N SER A 262 -29.04 -28.43 -9.91
CA SER A 262 -30.10 -28.13 -8.95
C SER A 262 -29.72 -27.47 -7.62
N VAL A 263 -30.14 -26.21 -7.47
CA VAL A 263 -30.47 -25.64 -6.16
C VAL A 263 -31.62 -26.48 -5.58
N VAL A 264 -31.29 -27.43 -4.71
CA VAL A 264 -32.25 -27.96 -3.75
C VAL A 264 -32.21 -26.98 -2.58
N LEU A 265 -33.19 -26.09 -2.50
CA LEU A 265 -33.38 -25.25 -1.33
C LEU A 265 -33.61 -26.19 -0.12
N PRO A 266 -32.88 -26.04 1.00
CA PRO A 266 -33.24 -26.75 2.21
C PRO A 266 -34.63 -26.31 2.63
N VAL A 267 -35.56 -27.27 2.72
CA VAL A 267 -36.83 -27.06 3.39
C VAL A 267 -36.49 -26.67 4.84
N PRO A 268 -36.94 -25.51 5.35
CA PRO A 268 -36.66 -25.15 6.73
C PRO A 268 -37.27 -26.22 7.65
N PRO A 269 -36.61 -26.59 8.77
CA PRO A 269 -37.23 -27.46 9.75
C PRO A 269 -38.54 -26.83 10.19
N SER A 270 -39.62 -27.62 10.22
CA SER A 270 -40.92 -27.21 10.73
C SER A 270 -40.74 -26.51 12.08
N LEU A 271 -41.29 -25.30 12.21
CA LEU A 271 -41.29 -24.56 13.47
C LEU A 271 -41.89 -25.41 14.59
N PRO A 272 -41.38 -25.33 15.84
CA PRO A 272 -41.97 -26.04 16.95
C PRO A 272 -43.40 -25.56 17.22
N ASN A 273 -44.23 -26.49 17.72
CA ASN A 273 -45.69 -26.40 17.87
C ASN A 273 -46.24 -25.24 18.75
N TRP A 274 -45.41 -24.31 19.21
CA TRP A 274 -45.84 -23.16 20.02
C TRP A 274 -45.98 -21.86 19.21
N SER A 275 -45.61 -21.86 17.92
CA SER A 275 -45.77 -20.70 17.03
C SER A 275 -46.99 -20.81 16.09
N GLN A 276 -47.95 -21.69 16.41
CA GLN A 276 -49.22 -21.76 15.69
C GLN A 276 -50.25 -20.94 16.47
N ASP A 277 -50.48 -19.70 16.02
CA ASP A 277 -51.63 -18.92 16.49
C ASP A 277 -52.90 -19.50 15.83
N PRO A 278 -53.85 -20.08 16.58
CA PRO A 278 -55.01 -20.77 16.02
C PRO A 278 -56.10 -19.82 15.46
N GLU A 279 -55.83 -18.52 15.33
CA GLU A 279 -56.82 -17.51 14.91
C GLU A 279 -56.60 -16.93 13.50
N LEU A 280 -55.57 -17.35 12.76
CA LEU A 280 -55.31 -16.82 11.39
C LEU A 280 -55.72 -17.76 10.24
N ASP A 281 -56.17 -18.99 10.52
CA ASP A 281 -56.62 -19.95 9.50
C ASP A 281 -58.08 -19.74 9.02
N ALA A 282 -58.73 -18.63 9.41
CA ALA A 282 -60.10 -18.31 9.03
C ALA A 282 -60.24 -17.33 7.85
N ALA A 283 -59.18 -17.03 7.10
CA ALA A 283 -59.24 -16.18 5.92
C ALA A 283 -59.15 -17.01 4.63
N GLY A 284 -60.31 -17.26 4.01
CA GLY A 284 -60.41 -17.82 2.66
C GLY A 284 -59.71 -16.94 1.60
N PRO A 285 -59.49 -17.47 0.39
CA PRO A 285 -58.61 -16.84 -0.60
C PRO A 285 -59.14 -15.47 -1.06
N LEU A 286 -58.35 -14.42 -0.82
CA LEU A 286 -58.64 -13.08 -1.29
C LEU A 286 -58.32 -12.95 -2.79
N ARG A 287 -59.37 -12.58 -3.53
CA ARG A 287 -59.43 -12.33 -4.97
C ARG A 287 -58.81 -10.96 -5.24
N MET A 288 -57.85 -10.86 -6.16
CA MET A 288 -57.33 -9.55 -6.59
C MET A 288 -58.38 -8.79 -7.39
N GLN A 289 -58.70 -7.58 -6.95
CA GLN A 289 -59.39 -6.59 -7.78
C GLN A 289 -58.88 -5.18 -7.47
N ASP A 290 -58.50 -4.55 -8.58
CA ASP A 290 -58.46 -3.12 -8.89
C ASP A 290 -57.47 -2.25 -8.11
N GLY A 291 -56.36 -1.97 -8.80
CA GLY A 291 -55.35 -1.03 -8.37
C GLY A 291 -55.89 0.39 -8.24
N LEU A 292 -55.69 0.95 -7.05
CA LEU A 292 -55.62 2.37 -6.78
C LEU A 292 -54.58 2.56 -5.65
N ILE A 293 -53.62 3.46 -5.89
CA ILE A 293 -52.63 3.88 -4.90
C ILE A 293 -53.34 4.87 -3.97
N GLU A 294 -53.55 4.49 -2.70
CA GLU A 294 -53.87 5.43 -1.63
C GLU A 294 -52.67 5.57 -0.69
N SER A 295 -52.28 6.82 -0.45
CA SER A 295 -51.16 7.22 0.40
C SER A 295 -51.49 7.03 1.89
N VAL A 296 -50.59 6.39 2.62
CA VAL A 296 -50.65 6.27 4.08
C VAL A 296 -50.18 7.59 4.74
N PRO A 297 -50.84 8.11 5.79
CA PRO A 297 -50.43 9.35 6.46
C PRO A 297 -49.23 9.15 7.40
N GLN A 298 -48.37 10.18 7.48
CA GLN A 298 -47.23 10.26 8.38
C GLN A 298 -47.64 10.21 9.85
N GLN A 299 -47.10 9.25 10.61
CA GLN A 299 -47.10 9.29 12.07
C GLN A 299 -45.89 10.08 12.59
N GLN A 300 -46.17 10.98 13.54
CA GLN A 300 -45.24 11.92 14.16
C GLN A 300 -44.20 11.22 15.05
N LEU A 301 -42.93 11.60 14.87
CA LEU A 301 -41.82 11.31 15.79
C LEU A 301 -41.90 12.25 17.01
N PRO A 302 -41.54 11.78 18.24
CA PRO A 302 -41.43 12.64 19.42
C PRO A 302 -40.18 13.54 19.36
N PRO A 303 -40.19 14.71 20.06
CA PRO A 303 -39.16 15.74 19.91
C PRO A 303 -37.86 15.43 20.67
N ALA A 304 -36.77 15.96 20.12
CA ALA A 304 -35.40 15.84 20.61
C ALA A 304 -35.11 16.71 21.85
N GLU A 305 -34.33 16.14 22.76
CA GLU A 305 -33.82 16.76 23.99
C GLU A 305 -32.59 17.64 23.65
N GLN A 306 -32.61 18.91 24.05
CA GLN A 306 -31.56 19.90 23.76
C GLN A 306 -30.49 19.91 24.86
N SER A 307 -29.21 19.84 24.46
CA SER A 307 -28.06 20.05 25.34
C SER A 307 -27.77 21.54 25.54
N PRO A 308 -27.28 21.98 26.71
CA PRO A 308 -27.32 23.39 27.10
C PRO A 308 -25.92 24.02 27.17
N TRP A 309 -25.33 24.48 26.06
CA TRP A 309 -24.21 25.44 26.07
C TRP A 309 -24.10 26.17 24.74
N ASP A 310 -25.02 27.09 24.46
CA ASP A 310 -24.79 28.18 23.50
C ASP A 310 -25.18 29.50 24.20
N GLY A 311 -24.17 30.11 24.82
CA GLY A 311 -24.27 31.44 25.41
C GLY A 311 -23.79 32.49 24.42
N GLU A 312 -24.73 33.28 23.94
CA GLU A 312 -24.57 34.51 23.18
C GLU A 312 -23.63 35.50 23.90
N LEU A 313 -22.61 36.03 23.21
CA LEU A 313 -21.95 37.27 23.60
C LEU A 313 -21.80 38.17 22.36
N ASP A 314 -22.57 39.25 22.40
CA ASP A 314 -22.67 40.32 21.43
C ASP A 314 -21.33 41.02 21.18
N PHE A 315 -21.05 41.32 19.91
CA PHE A 315 -20.00 42.29 19.53
C PHE A 315 -20.63 43.40 18.69
N GLU A 316 -21.00 44.49 19.35
CA GLU A 316 -21.31 45.77 18.71
C GLU A 316 -20.06 46.33 18.03
N SER A 317 -20.18 46.58 16.73
CA SER A 317 -19.26 47.42 15.96
C SER A 317 -19.56 48.91 16.18
N PRO A 318 -18.55 49.78 16.11
CA PRO A 318 -18.79 51.09 15.50
C PRO A 318 -17.76 51.45 14.44
N LEU A 319 -18.27 52.07 13.37
CA LEU A 319 -17.53 52.91 12.45
C LEU A 319 -17.17 54.23 13.15
N GLY A 320 -15.90 54.64 12.98
CA GLY A 320 -15.35 55.92 13.43
C GLY A 320 -13.86 55.99 13.08
#